data_AF-A0A382ZV06-F1
#
_entry.id   AF-A0A382ZV06-F1
#
_cell.length_a   1.000
_cell.length_b   1.000
_cell.length_c   1.000
_cell.angle_alpha   90.00
_cell.angle_beta   90.00
_cell.angle_gamma   90.00
#
_symmetry.space_group_name_H-M   'P 1'
#
loop_
_entity.id
_entity.type
_entity.pdbx_description
1 polymer ?
#
loop_
_entity_poly.entity_id
_entity_poly.type
_entity_poly.pdbx_seq_one_letter_code
_entity_poly.pdbx_strand_id
1 'polypeptide(L)'
;MHEKDKKKIEKLKDEIRRHDFLYYVEDRPGISDRDYDRLMQDLKDLEGKYPQWVTPDSPTQRVGGKASENFRGVAHKVPMLSLDNTYNLE
;
A
#
# COMPACT_ATOMS: atom_id res chain seq x y z
N MET A 1 11.58 -5.70 28.50
CA MET A 1 12.41 -4.51 28.23
C MET A 1 12.17 -3.91 26.84
N HIS A 2 10.98 -4.08 26.25
CA HIS A 2 10.71 -3.71 24.85
C HIS A 2 9.48 -2.81 24.71
N GLU A 3 8.89 -2.34 25.82
CA GLU A 3 7.72 -1.46 25.84
C GLU A 3 7.91 -0.19 25.00
N LYS A 4 9.14 0.33 24.97
CA LYS A 4 9.51 1.53 24.23
C LYS A 4 9.45 1.31 22.71
N ASP A 5 9.93 0.17 22.24
CA ASP A 5 9.93 -0.16 20.81
C ASP A 5 8.52 -0.46 20.33
N LYS A 6 7.71 -1.15 21.14
CA LYS A 6 6.28 -1.34 20.88
C LYS A 6 5.55 -0.01 20.74
N LYS A 7 5.77 0.92 21.67
CA LYS A 7 5.20 2.29 21.58
C LYS A 7 5.66 3.04 20.34
N LYS A 8 6.92 2.85 19.92
CA LYS A 8 7.46 3.47 18.71
C LYS A 8 6.78 2.92 17.45
N ILE A 9 6.58 1.61 17.37
CA ILE A 9 5.87 0.96 16.25
C ILE A 9 4.43 1.47 16.16
N GLU A 10 3.68 1.49 17.26
CA GLU A 10 2.30 1.99 17.25
C GLU A 10 2.24 3.47 16.83
N LYS A 11 3.17 4.31 17.31
CA LYS A 11 3.25 5.70 16.88
C LYS A 11 3.52 5.84 15.38
N LEU A 12 4.45 5.05 14.83
CA LEU A 12 4.75 5.06 13.39
C LEU A 12 3.55 4.58 12.56
N LYS A 13 2.84 3.55 13.02
CA LYS A 13 1.62 3.05 12.36
C LYS A 13 0.55 4.14 12.31
N ASP A 14 0.32 4.86 13.40
CA ASP A 14 -0.66 5.94 13.46
C ASP A 14 -0.27 7.13 12.59
N GLU A 15 1.01 7.50 12.58
CA GLU A 15 1.53 8.59 11.75
C GLU A 15 1.38 8.27 10.26
N ILE A 16 1.78 7.06 9.83
CA ILE A 16 1.62 6.60 8.45
C ILE A 16 0.14 6.57 8.06
N ARG A 17 -0.75 6.02 8.91
CA ARG A 17 -2.20 6.01 8.65
C ARG A 17 -2.78 7.40 8.46
N ARG A 18 -2.31 8.38 9.24
CA ARG A 18 -2.72 9.77 9.09
C ARG A 18 -2.28 10.33 7.74
N HIS A 19 -1.05 10.03 7.32
CA HIS A 19 -0.55 10.47 6.02
C HIS A 19 -1.23 9.74 4.86
N ASP A 20 -1.55 8.45 5.00
CA ASP A 20 -2.35 7.70 4.04
C ASP A 20 -3.74 8.34 3.87
N PHE A 21 -4.41 8.68 4.96
CA PHE A 21 -5.72 9.34 4.90
C PHE A 21 -5.61 10.70 4.18
N LEU A 22 -4.62 11.51 4.54
CA LEU A 22 -4.39 12.81 3.90
C LEU A 22 -4.09 12.68 2.40
N TYR A 23 -3.35 11.66 2.00
CA TYR A 23 -2.98 11.40 0.61
C TYR A 23 -4.15 10.82 -0.20
N TYR A 24 -4.78 9.76 0.28
CA TYR A 24 -5.80 9.00 -0.47
C TYR A 24 -7.22 9.56 -0.35
N VAL A 25 -7.56 10.22 0.76
CA VAL A 25 -8.95 10.69 1.03
C VAL A 25 -9.07 12.20 0.84
N GLU A 26 -8.14 12.97 1.40
CA GLU A 26 -8.22 14.44 1.40
C GLU A 26 -7.51 15.08 0.20
N ASP A 27 -6.75 14.31 -0.59
CA ASP A 27 -5.90 14.79 -1.70
C ASP A 27 -5.00 15.98 -1.27
N ARG A 28 -4.51 15.92 -0.03
CA ARG A 28 -3.72 16.97 0.63
C ARG A 28 -2.52 16.35 1.34
N PRO A 29 -1.49 15.91 0.59
CA PRO A 29 -0.29 15.32 1.19
C PRO A 29 0.35 16.29 2.18
N GLY A 30 0.44 15.87 3.44
CA GLY A 30 1.04 16.67 4.51
C GLY A 30 2.57 16.58 4.58
N ILE A 31 3.18 15.62 3.86
CA ILE A 31 4.63 15.38 3.80
C ILE A 31 5.04 15.01 2.37
N SER A 32 6.33 15.14 2.07
CA SER A 32 6.88 14.68 0.80
C SER A 32 6.93 13.15 0.73
N ASP A 33 6.89 12.60 -0.48
CA ASP A 33 7.02 11.15 -0.72
C ASP A 33 8.29 10.59 -0.06
N ARG A 34 9.40 11.33 -0.10
CA ARG A 34 10.67 10.92 0.54
C ARG A 34 10.54 10.78 2.05
N ASP A 35 9.77 11.65 2.70
CA ASP A 35 9.58 11.59 4.14
C ASP A 35 8.60 10.48 4.52
N TYR A 36 7.59 10.23 3.69
CA TYR A 36 6.71 9.07 3.82
C TYR A 36 7.50 7.76 3.71
N ASP A 37 8.36 7.64 2.69
CA ASP A 37 9.21 6.48 2.46
C ASP A 37 10.12 6.20 3.66
N ARG A 38 10.65 7.25 4.29
CA ARG A 38 11.46 7.13 5.52
C ARG A 38 10.65 6.58 6.68
N LEU A 39 9.42 7.08 6.90
CA LEU A 39 8.54 6.56 7.96
C LEU A 39 8.22 5.09 7.72
N MET A 40 7.94 4.71 6.47
CA MET A 40 7.66 3.34 6.08
C MET A 40 8.87 2.42 6.26
N GLN A 41 10.08 2.90 5.92
CA GLN A 41 11.34 2.19 6.12
C GLN A 41 11.60 1.94 7.61
N ASP A 42 11.45 2.97 8.44
CA ASP A 42 11.64 2.88 9.89
C ASP A 42 10.67 1.86 10.53
N LEU A 43 9.41 1.84 10.08
CA LEU A 43 8.43 0.87 10.54
C LEU A 43 8.82 -0.55 10.12
N LYS A 44 9.24 -0.75 8.86
CA LYS A 44 9.72 -2.05 8.36
C LYS A 44 10.94 -2.56 9.14
N ASP A 45 11.90 -1.69 9.44
CA ASP A 45 13.11 -2.08 10.17
C ASP A 45 12.78 -2.50 11.61
N LEU A 46 11.84 -1.83 12.26
CA LEU A 46 11.39 -2.19 13.61
C LEU A 46 10.58 -3.48 13.60
N GLU A 47 9.68 -3.65 12.64
CA GLU A 47 8.90 -4.87 12.47
C GLU A 47 9.77 -6.08 12.10
N GLY A 48 10.83 -5.89 11.32
CA GLY A 48 11.81 -6.93 11.02
C GLY A 48 12.61 -7.37 12.25
N LYS A 49 12.88 -6.45 13.20
CA LYS A 49 13.50 -6.76 14.49
C LYS A 49 12.54 -7.42 15.47
N TYR A 50 11.25 -7.14 15.34
CA TYR A 50 10.20 -7.64 16.24
C TYR A 50 9.00 -8.23 15.48
N PRO A 51 9.17 -9.40 14.83
CA PRO A 51 8.11 -10.04 14.05
C PRO A 51 6.83 -10.31 14.85
N GLN A 52 6.94 -10.48 16.17
CA GLN A 52 5.82 -10.70 17.09
C GLN A 52 4.86 -9.51 17.22
N TRP A 53 5.25 -8.33 16.74
CA TRP A 53 4.43 -7.12 16.78
C TRP A 53 3.92 -6.69 15.40
N VAL A 54 4.25 -7.45 14.36
CA VAL A 54 3.66 -7.28 13.04
C VAL A 54 2.19 -7.66 13.14
N THR A 55 1.32 -6.71 12.80
CA THR A 55 -0.12 -6.94 12.76
C THR A 55 -0.62 -6.99 11.32
N PRO A 56 -1.66 -7.78 11.01
CA PRO A 56 -2.21 -7.87 9.65
C PRO A 56 -2.74 -6.53 9.10
N ASP A 57 -3.09 -5.60 9.96
CA ASP A 57 -3.56 -4.25 9.66
C ASP A 57 -2.43 -3.20 9.61
N SER A 58 -1.17 -3.64 9.72
CA SER A 58 -0.01 -2.74 9.63
C SER A 58 0.14 -2.17 8.21
N PRO A 59 0.48 -0.88 8.05
CA PRO A 59 0.74 -0.28 6.75
C PRO A 59 1.80 -1.01 5.91
N THR A 60 2.78 -1.65 6.55
CA THR A 60 3.83 -2.43 5.87
C THR A 60 3.30 -3.68 5.17
N GLN A 61 2.19 -4.23 5.65
CA GLN A 61 1.53 -5.42 5.11
C GLN A 61 0.55 -5.07 3.98
N ARG A 62 0.28 -3.79 3.75
CA ARG A 62 -0.67 -3.32 2.72
C ARG A 62 -0.10 -3.26 1.30
N VAL A 63 1.15 -3.71 1.08
CA VAL A 63 1.77 -3.65 -0.26
C VAL A 63 1.13 -4.70 -1.17
N GLY A 64 0.30 -4.23 -2.12
CA GLY A 64 -0.41 -5.09 -3.04
C GLY A 64 -1.46 -5.94 -2.33
N GLY A 65 -2.54 -5.29 -1.88
CA GLY A 65 -3.71 -6.04 -1.42
C GLY A 65 -4.07 -7.12 -2.44
N LYS A 66 -4.37 -8.32 -1.95
CA LYS A 66 -4.92 -9.45 -2.73
C LYS A 66 -5.86 -8.85 -3.77
N ALA A 67 -5.58 -9.04 -5.07
CA ALA A 67 -6.43 -8.52 -6.15
C ALA A 67 -7.87 -8.79 -5.75
N SER A 68 -8.68 -7.72 -5.66
CA SER A 68 -10.04 -7.78 -5.10
C SER A 68 -10.78 -9.00 -5.68
N GLU A 69 -11.00 -10.04 -4.87
CA GLU A 69 -11.72 -11.25 -5.29
C GLU A 69 -13.19 -10.94 -5.68
N ASN A 70 -13.62 -9.69 -5.48
CA ASN A 70 -14.92 -9.18 -5.91
C ASN A 70 -15.07 -9.07 -7.43
N PHE A 71 -13.98 -9.15 -8.21
CA PHE A 71 -14.08 -9.25 -9.66
C PHE A 71 -14.23 -10.73 -10.06
N ARG A 72 -15.47 -11.20 -10.12
CA ARG A 72 -15.76 -12.45 -10.84
C ARG A 72 -15.59 -12.18 -12.34
N GLY A 73 -14.71 -12.93 -12.99
CA GLY A 73 -14.63 -12.93 -14.45
C GLY A 73 -15.97 -13.34 -15.04
N VAL A 74 -16.65 -12.43 -15.72
CA VAL A 74 -17.89 -12.73 -16.44
C VAL A 74 -17.52 -13.13 -17.86
N ALA A 75 -18.05 -14.27 -18.33
CA ALA A 75 -17.85 -14.69 -19.71
C ALA A 75 -18.53 -13.69 -20.66
N HIS A 76 -17.76 -13.12 -21.59
CA HIS A 76 -18.32 -12.28 -22.64
C HIS A 76 -19.19 -13.15 -23.57
N LYS A 77 -20.43 -12.73 -23.82
CA LYS A 77 -21.38 -13.47 -24.69
C LYS A 77 -20.92 -13.57 -26.15
N VAL A 78 -20.04 -12.66 -26.56
CA VAL A 78 -19.40 -12.63 -27.87
C VAL A 78 -17.89 -12.51 -27.65
N PRO A 79 -17.06 -13.12 -28.51
CA PRO A 79 -15.61 -12.94 -28.43
C PRO A 79 -15.26 -11.46 -28.47
N MET A 80 -14.42 -11.00 -27.53
CA MET A 80 -13.81 -9.69 -27.68
C MET A 80 -12.78 -9.79 -28.80
N LEU A 81 -13.07 -9.15 -29.93
CA LEU A 81 -12.11 -9.02 -31.01
C LEU A 81 -11.11 -7.93 -30.63
N SER A 82 -9.83 -8.22 -30.76
CA SER A 82 -8.80 -7.18 -30.73
C SER A 82 -8.81 -6.46 -32.07
N LEU A 83 -8.54 -5.17 -32.07
CA LEU A 83 -8.28 -4.45 -33.32
C LEU A 83 -6.89 -4.84 -33.81
N ASP A 84 -6.78 -5.18 -35.09
CA ASP A 84 -5.47 -5.33 -35.72
C ASP A 84 -4.75 -3.98 -35.73
N ASN A 85 -3.49 -3.99 -35.30
CA ASN A 85 -2.63 -2.83 -35.40
C ASN A 85 -2.31 -2.57 -36.88
N THR A 86 -2.58 -1.35 -37.35
CA THR A 86 -2.11 -0.89 -38.65
C THR A 86 -0.86 -0.03 -38.43
N TYR A 87 0.29 -0.57 -38.82
CA TYR A 87 1.53 0.20 -38.97
C TYR A 87 1.84 0.28 -40.46
N ASN A 88 1.26 1.24 -41.16
CA ASN A 88 1.79 1.72 -42.44
C ASN A 88 1.43 3.19 -42.63
N LEU A 89 2.47 4.01 -42.83
CA LEU A 89 2.39 5.35 -43.40
C LEU A 89 2.82 5.22 -44.87
N GLU A 90 1.86 5.26 -45.78
CA GLU A 90 2.12 5.71 -47.16
C GLU A 90 1.38 7.03 -47.38
#